data_AF-A0AAE3DT22-F1
#
_entry.id   AF-A0AAE3DT22-F1
#
_cell.length_a   1.000
_cell.length_b   1.000
_cell.length_c   1.000
_cell.angle_alpha   90.00
_cell.angle_beta   90.00
_cell.angle_gamma   90.00
#
_symmetry.space_group_name_H-M   'P 1'
#
loop_
_entity.id
_entity.type
_entity.pdbx_description
1 polymer ?
#
loop_
_entity_poly.entity_id
_entity_poly.type
_entity_poly.pdbx_seq_one_letter_code
_entity_poly.pdbx_strand_id
1 'polypeptide(L)'
;MTGESYLSTALIPLLMTVVLAYYSFRLLVLQDVDSIYGKNKKKPKDKEGFAKAAGKLMVFLTIASLGMAVIMYWSVDFALIEIGVCFVIFGVLWKKMNEKYGE
;
A
#
# COMPACT_ATOMS: atom_id res chain seq x y z
N MET A 1 -13.32 -21.47 11.94
CA MET A 1 -13.77 -21.11 10.57
C MET A 1 -13.46 -22.28 9.66
N THR A 2 -14.43 -22.76 8.88
CA THR A 2 -14.19 -23.70 7.78
C THR A 2 -13.21 -23.07 6.79
N GLY A 3 -12.23 -23.82 6.29
CA GLY A 3 -11.15 -23.29 5.44
C GLY A 3 -11.64 -22.53 4.20
N GLU A 4 -12.82 -22.87 3.67
CA GLU A 4 -13.46 -22.15 2.57
C GLU A 4 -13.91 -20.74 2.95
N SER A 5 -14.47 -20.55 4.15
CA SER A 5 -14.85 -19.21 4.64
C SER A 5 -13.63 -18.32 4.86
N TYR A 6 -12.53 -18.90 5.35
CA TYR A 6 -11.28 -18.16 5.52
C TYR A 6 -10.68 -17.73 4.17
N LEU A 7 -10.65 -18.62 3.18
CA LEU A 7 -10.15 -18.29 1.84
C LEU A 7 -10.98 -17.18 1.21
N SER A 8 -12.31 -17.18 1.34
CA SER A 8 -13.14 -16.08 0.85
C SER A 8 -12.90 -14.75 1.57
N THR A 9 -12.70 -14.76 2.89
CA THR A 9 -12.40 -13.54 3.68
C THR A 9 -10.98 -13.03 3.41
N ALA A 10 -10.00 -13.92 3.30
CA ALA A 10 -8.60 -13.60 3.02
C ALA A 10 -8.32 -13.37 1.53
N LEU A 11 -9.24 -13.71 0.62
CA LEU A 11 -9.09 -13.51 -0.82
C LEU A 11 -8.85 -12.03 -1.17
N ILE A 12 -9.64 -11.15 -0.56
CA ILE A 12 -9.61 -9.70 -0.79
C ILE A 12 -8.25 -9.11 -0.40
N PRO A 13 -7.73 -9.30 0.83
CA PRO A 13 -6.41 -8.80 1.21
C PRO A 13 -5.29 -9.50 0.41
N LEU A 14 -5.44 -10.76 0.00
CA LEU A 14 -4.46 -11.42 -0.87
C LEU A 14 -4.39 -10.78 -2.26
N LEU A 15 -5.53 -10.56 -2.91
CA LEU A 15 -5.61 -9.88 -4.20
C LEU A 15 -5.03 -8.46 -4.12
N MET A 16 -5.40 -7.71 -3.08
CA MET A 16 -4.82 -6.39 -2.81
C MET A 16 -3.30 -6.46 -2.64
N THR A 17 -2.79 -7.46 -1.92
CA THR A 17 -1.34 -7.65 -1.75
C THR A 17 -0.63 -7.85 -3.09
N VAL A 18 -1.18 -8.68 -3.98
CA VAL A 18 -0.60 -8.94 -5.31
C VAL A 18 -0.60 -7.68 -6.17
N VAL A 19 -1.73 -6.95 -6.20
CA VAL A 19 -1.85 -5.69 -6.95
C VAL A 19 -0.88 -4.65 -6.40
N LEU A 20 -0.86 -4.45 -5.09
CA LEU A 20 0.04 -3.51 -4.42
C LEU A 20 1.50 -3.88 -4.64
N ALA A 21 1.85 -5.17 -4.60
CA ALA A 21 3.21 -5.64 -4.85
C ALA A 21 3.65 -5.33 -6.28
N TYR A 22 2.79 -5.58 -7.27
CA TYR A 22 3.06 -5.24 -8.67
C TYR A 22 3.27 -3.74 -8.87
N TYR A 23 2.39 -2.90 -8.31
CA TYR A 23 2.53 -1.45 -8.40
C TYR A 23 3.73 -0.92 -7.61
N SER A 24 4.03 -1.50 -6.44
CA SER A 24 5.22 -1.18 -5.65
C SER A 24 6.49 -1.42 -6.44
N PHE A 25 6.59 -2.60 -7.05
CA PHE A 25 7.74 -2.99 -7.87
C PHE A 25 7.86 -2.08 -9.09
N ARG A 26 6.76 -1.82 -9.81
CA ARG A 26 6.75 -0.91 -10.95
C ARG A 26 7.13 0.52 -10.54
N LEU A 27 6.66 1.04 -9.42
CA LEU A 27 7.05 2.36 -8.91
C LEU A 27 8.52 2.44 -8.51
N LEU A 28 9.02 1.44 -7.79
CA LEU A 28 10.38 1.46 -7.26
C LEU A 28 11.44 1.18 -8.34
N VAL A 29 11.13 0.28 -9.28
CA VAL A 29 12.07 -0.16 -10.33
C VAL A 29 11.93 0.67 -11.58
N LEU A 30 10.70 0.91 -12.06
CA LEU A 30 10.48 1.66 -13.30
C LEU A 30 10.31 3.16 -13.07
N GLN A 31 10.22 3.62 -11.80
CA GLN A 31 10.00 5.02 -11.43
C GLN A 31 8.85 5.66 -12.24
N ASP A 32 7.87 4.83 -12.62
CA ASP A 32 6.83 5.16 -13.58
C ASP A 32 5.71 5.96 -12.88
N VAL A 33 6.04 7.20 -12.51
CA VAL A 33 5.14 8.10 -11.79
C VAL A 33 3.88 8.39 -12.62
N ASP A 34 4.01 8.35 -13.94
CA ASP A 34 2.92 8.55 -14.90
C ASP A 34 1.79 7.51 -14.78
N SER A 35 2.03 6.34 -14.17
CA SER A 35 0.96 5.37 -13.89
C SER A 35 0.03 5.78 -12.75
N ILE A 36 0.42 6.79 -11.94
CA ILE A 36 -0.27 7.17 -10.69
C ILE A 36 -0.59 8.67 -10.69
N TYR A 37 0.23 9.45 -11.37
CA TYR A 37 -0.02 10.86 -11.63
C TYR A 37 -1.01 11.00 -12.80
N GLY A 38 -2.18 11.58 -12.52
CA GLY A 38 -3.15 11.89 -13.58
C GLY A 38 -2.54 12.83 -14.63
N LYS A 39 -2.83 12.57 -15.91
CA LYS A 39 -2.28 13.28 -17.09
C LYS A 39 -2.37 14.82 -17.03
N ASN A 40 -3.18 15.39 -16.13
CA ASN A 40 -3.48 16.81 -15.98
C ASN A 40 -2.91 17.50 -14.72
N LYS A 41 -2.08 16.84 -13.90
CA LYS A 41 -1.44 17.48 -12.73
C LYS A 41 0.04 17.79 -12.98
N LYS A 42 0.53 18.92 -12.45
CA LYS A 42 1.95 19.32 -12.48
C LYS A 42 2.80 18.17 -11.94
N LYS A 43 3.60 17.55 -12.80
CA LYS A 43 4.53 16.49 -12.40
C LYS A 43 5.45 17.04 -11.30
N PRO A 44 5.69 16.30 -10.21
CA PRO A 44 6.55 16.77 -9.14
C PRO A 44 7.94 17.10 -9.70
N LYS A 45 8.57 18.17 -9.21
CA LYS A 45 9.91 18.61 -9.64
C LYS A 45 10.94 17.47 -9.56
N ASP A 46 10.75 16.58 -8.59
CA ASP A 46 11.61 15.41 -8.34
C ASP A 46 10.80 14.11 -8.51
N LYS A 47 10.64 13.69 -9.77
CA LYS A 47 9.88 12.48 -10.14
C LYS A 47 10.43 11.22 -9.47
N GLU A 48 11.75 11.10 -9.43
CA GLU A 48 12.44 9.94 -8.87
C GLU A 48 12.29 9.84 -7.36
N GLY A 49 12.45 10.97 -6.63
CA GLY A 49 12.24 11.02 -5.20
C GLY A 49 10.79 10.73 -4.80
N PHE A 50 9.83 11.26 -5.56
CA PHE A 50 8.42 10.95 -5.35
C PHE A 50 8.11 9.48 -5.64
N ALA A 51 8.59 8.91 -6.76
CA ALA A 51 8.42 7.49 -7.07
C ALA A 51 8.99 6.58 -5.98
N LYS A 52 10.18 6.90 -5.45
CA LYS A 52 10.77 6.15 -4.34
C LYS A 52 9.96 6.27 -3.06
N ALA A 53 9.46 7.46 -2.73
CA ALA A 53 8.64 7.68 -1.55
C ALA A 53 7.27 6.97 -1.65
N ALA A 54 6.58 7.12 -2.78
CA ALA A 54 5.31 6.46 -3.07
C ALA A 54 5.48 4.94 -3.19
N GLY A 55 6.56 4.47 -3.81
CA GLY A 55 6.90 3.05 -3.89
C GLY A 55 7.17 2.45 -2.50
N LYS A 56 7.90 3.16 -1.64
CA LYS A 56 8.13 2.73 -0.24
C LYS A 56 6.82 2.67 0.56
N LEU A 57 5.90 3.59 0.28
CA LEU A 57 4.55 3.59 0.86
C LEU A 57 3.72 2.40 0.38
N MET A 58 3.78 2.08 -0.91
CA MET A 58 3.08 0.92 -1.46
C MET A 58 3.66 -0.40 -0.94
N VAL A 59 4.98 -0.52 -0.78
CA VAL A 59 5.59 -1.69 -0.14
C VAL A 59 5.11 -1.85 1.30
N PHE A 60 4.99 -0.74 2.05
CA PHE A 60 4.41 -0.77 3.39
C PHE A 60 2.97 -1.31 3.38
N LEU A 61 2.13 -0.85 2.44
CA LEU A 61 0.78 -1.36 2.27
C LEU A 61 0.76 -2.84 1.85
N THR A 62 1.68 -3.29 0.99
CA THR A 62 1.81 -4.70 0.62
C THR A 62 2.10 -5.55 1.84
N ILE A 63 3.07 -5.15 2.67
CA ILE A 63 3.43 -5.88 3.89
C ILE A 63 2.28 -5.87 4.89
N ALA A 64 1.61 -4.73 5.07
CA ALA A 64 0.42 -4.62 5.92
C ALA A 64 -0.73 -5.50 5.45
N SER A 65 -1.00 -5.54 4.13
CA SER A 65 -2.06 -6.38 3.56
C SER A 65 -1.75 -7.87 3.67
N LEU A 66 -0.46 -8.24 3.62
CA LEU A 66 0.02 -9.60 3.85
C LEU A 66 -0.07 -9.97 5.34
N GLY A 67 0.31 -9.05 6.24
CA GLY A 67 0.13 -9.16 7.69
C GLY A 67 -1.33 -9.43 8.05
N MET A 68 -2.25 -8.66 7.46
CA MET A 68 -3.69 -8.84 7.66
C MET A 68 -4.17 -10.22 7.22
N ALA A 69 -3.69 -10.72 6.08
CA ALA A 69 -4.03 -12.06 5.62
C ALA A 69 -3.58 -13.13 6.63
N VAL A 70 -2.37 -13.00 7.18
CA VAL A 70 -1.84 -13.93 8.19
C VAL A 70 -2.59 -13.80 9.52
N ILE A 71 -2.89 -12.59 9.98
CA ILE A 71 -3.57 -12.35 11.26
C ILE A 71 -5.02 -12.83 11.22
N MET A 72 -5.71 -12.64 10.08
CA MET A 72 -7.07 -13.16 9.88
C MET A 72 -7.16 -14.68 10.05
N TYR A 73 -6.06 -15.42 9.88
CA TYR A 73 -6.04 -16.85 10.14
C TYR A 73 -6.25 -17.19 11.62
N TRP A 74 -5.74 -16.33 12.51
CA TRP A 74 -5.85 -16.51 13.96
C TRP A 74 -7.05 -15.78 14.55
N SER A 75 -7.21 -14.49 14.25
CA SER A 75 -8.35 -13.71 14.73
C SER A 75 -8.54 -12.43 13.92
N VAL A 76 -9.80 -12.16 13.59
CA VAL A 76 -10.23 -10.97 12.86
C VAL A 76 -10.13 -9.71 13.71
N ASP A 77 -10.28 -9.82 15.05
CA ASP A 77 -10.20 -8.68 15.96
C ASP A 77 -8.80 -8.05 15.95
N PHE A 78 -7.75 -8.88 15.88
CA PHE A 78 -6.38 -8.38 15.74
C PHE A 78 -6.13 -7.72 14.38
N ALA A 79 -6.76 -8.21 13.31
CA ALA A 79 -6.66 -7.58 11.99
C ALA A 79 -7.30 -6.19 11.97
N LEU A 80 -8.38 -5.97 12.73
CA LEU A 80 -9.00 -4.65 12.90
C LEU A 80 -8.09 -3.66 13.65
N ILE A 81 -7.34 -4.13 14.64
CA ILE A 81 -6.35 -3.30 15.33
C ILE A 81 -5.18 -2.96 14.38
N GLU A 82 -4.68 -3.95 13.63
CA GLU A 82 -3.59 -3.77 12.68
C GLU A 82 -3.95 -2.74 11.60
N ILE A 83 -5.13 -2.83 10.99
CA ILE A 83 -5.53 -1.89 9.93
C ILE A 83 -5.66 -0.46 10.48
N GLY A 84 -6.13 -0.30 11.73
CA GLY A 84 -6.19 0.99 12.41
C GLY A 84 -4.79 1.61 12.56
N VAL A 85 -3.82 0.83 13.04
CA VAL A 85 -2.42 1.27 13.17
C VAL A 85 -1.81 1.57 11.81
N CYS A 86 -2.05 0.71 10.81
CA CYS A 86 -1.54 0.91 9.45
C CYS A 86 -2.08 2.19 8.81
N PHE A 87 -3.37 2.53 9.02
CA PHE A 87 -3.96 3.77 8.50
C PHE A 87 -3.31 5.02 9.08
N VAL A 88 -3.00 5.02 10.39
CA VAL A 88 -2.33 6.14 11.04
C VAL A 88 -0.92 6.32 10.49
N ILE A 89 -0.14 5.23 10.40
CA ILE A 89 1.23 5.25 9.86
C ILE A 89 1.22 5.69 8.39
N PHE A 90 0.30 5.15 7.60
CA PHE A 90 0.11 5.51 6.20
C PHE A 90 -0.23 7.00 6.05
N GLY A 91 -1.13 7.53 6.86
CA GLY A 91 -1.49 8.95 6.86
C GLY A 91 -0.29 9.86 7.16
N VAL A 92 0.54 9.50 8.14
CA VAL A 92 1.76 10.26 8.48
C VAL A 92 2.79 10.21 7.35
N LEU A 93 3.03 9.02 6.77
CA LEU A 93 3.95 8.85 5.66
C LEU A 93 3.45 9.57 4.39
N TRP A 94 2.15 9.52 4.12
CA TRP A 94 1.52 10.25 3.02
C TRP A 94 1.67 11.75 3.20
N LYS A 95 1.41 12.27 4.41
CA LYS A 95 1.60 13.69 4.72
C LYS A 95 3.05 14.11 4.50
N LYS A 96 4.03 13.34 5.00
CA LYS A 96 5.46 13.60 4.74
C LYS A 96 5.83 13.60 3.27
N MET A 97 5.27 12.68 2.48
CA MET A 97 5.47 12.65 1.03
C MET A 97 4.87 13.89 0.37
N ASN A 98 3.65 14.26 0.74
CA ASN A 98 2.96 15.42 0.20
C ASN A 98 3.64 16.74 0.60
N GLU A 99 4.17 16.87 1.82
CA GLU A 99 4.93 18.05 2.24
C GLU A 99 6.28 18.18 1.53
N LYS A 100 6.90 17.06 1.14
CA LYS A 100 8.23 17.05 0.51
C LYS A 100 8.18 17.16 -1.02
N TYR A 101 7.10 16.69 -1.63
CA TYR A 101 6.97 16.57 -3.09
C TYR A 101 5.66 17.12 -3.66
N GLY A 102 4.68 17.48 -2.81
CA GLY A 102 3.44 18.12 -3.22
C GLY A 102 3.65 19.62 -3.32
N GLU A 103 3.79 20.09 -4.56
CA GLU A 103 3.86 21.49 -5.04
C GLU A 103 4.69 22.50 -4.22
#